data_AF-A0A3S4PGP1-F1
#
_entry.id   AF-A0A3S4PGP1-F1
#
_cell.length_a   1.000
_cell.length_b   1.000
_cell.length_c   1.000
_cell.angle_alpha   90.00
_cell.angle_beta   90.00
_cell.angle_gamma   90.00
#
_symmetry.space_group_name_H-M   'P 1'
#
loop_
_entity.id
_entity.type
_entity.pdbx_description
1 polymer ?
#
loop_
_entity_poly.entity_id
_entity_poly.type
_entity_poly.pdbx_seq_one_letter_code
_entity_poly.pdbx_strand_id
1 'polypeptide(L)'
;MKRENKILLIIIICGIGWIIYFLKYKAISPPTALIIKNAKYTVGEVTSAYYGDRAHGKGNDFTFSYKEGVIRKAHQDGEFIYGRKYLVVYDSVNIRNGYLILDKFDITDSLNKYHIYKNYDHYDVGWSLSGIPFKCDKSDIEQEVKMHLRSE
;
A
#
# COMPACT_ATOMS: atom_id res chain seq x y z
N MET A 1 -10.72 43.58 21.58
CA MET A 1 -9.66 42.87 20.83
C MET A 1 -9.51 43.52 19.46
N LYS A 2 -8.34 44.12 19.14
CA LYS A 2 -8.09 44.80 17.86
C LYS A 2 -8.35 43.85 16.68
N ARG A 3 -8.81 44.39 15.55
CA ARG A 3 -9.19 43.62 14.34
C ARG A 3 -8.05 42.70 13.86
N GLU A 4 -6.82 43.15 14.01
CA GLU A 4 -5.59 42.39 13.71
C GLU A 4 -5.47 41.10 14.54
N ASN A 5 -5.75 41.16 15.85
CA ASN A 5 -5.70 39.99 16.73
C ASN A 5 -6.79 38.94 16.39
N LYS A 6 -7.94 39.38 15.87
CA LYS A 6 -9.00 38.45 15.39
C LYS A 6 -8.57 37.70 14.14
N ILE A 7 -7.92 38.39 13.20
CA ILE A 7 -7.43 37.79 11.94
C ILE A 7 -6.32 36.78 12.23
N LEU A 8 -5.38 37.14 13.11
CA LEU A 8 -4.25 36.28 13.49
C LEU A 8 -4.73 34.97 14.15
N LEU A 9 -5.76 35.05 14.99
CA LEU A 9 -6.36 33.89 15.67
C LEU A 9 -7.08 32.95 14.69
N ILE A 10 -7.76 33.48 13.67
CA ILE A 10 -8.40 32.68 12.61
C ILE A 10 -7.35 31.92 11.79
N ILE A 11 -6.24 32.58 11.42
CA ILE A 11 -5.14 31.96 10.66
C ILE A 11 -4.54 30.78 11.45
N ILE A 12 -4.32 30.95 12.76
CA ILE A 12 -3.81 29.87 13.62
C ILE A 12 -4.77 28.68 13.65
N ILE A 13 -6.08 28.91 13.82
CA ILE A 13 -7.08 27.83 13.84
C ILE A 13 -7.13 27.09 12.50
N CYS A 14 -7.10 27.82 11.38
CA CYS A 14 -7.06 27.22 10.04
C CYS A 14 -5.77 26.41 9.82
N GLY A 15 -4.61 26.91 10.28
CA GLY A 15 -3.33 26.21 10.21
C GLY A 15 -3.32 24.91 11.02
N ILE A 16 -3.82 24.95 12.26
CA ILE A 16 -3.97 23.75 13.10
C ILE A 16 -4.92 22.75 12.45
N GLY A 17 -6.05 23.21 11.92
CA GLY A 17 -6.99 22.36 11.19
C GLY A 17 -6.36 21.66 9.98
N TRP A 18 -5.53 22.38 9.21
CA TRP A 18 -4.76 21.83 8.10
C TRP A 18 -3.72 20.80 8.53
N ILE A 19 -2.99 21.05 9.64
CA ILE A 19 -2.01 20.11 10.19
C ILE A 19 -2.70 18.82 10.65
N ILE A 20 -3.81 18.93 11.39
CA ILE A 20 -4.58 17.77 11.86
C ILE A 20 -5.13 16.99 10.66
N TYR A 21 -5.64 17.69 9.64
CA TYR A 21 -6.10 17.06 8.39
C TYR A 21 -4.96 16.31 7.69
N PHE A 22 -3.78 16.93 7.56
CA PHE A 22 -2.62 16.31 6.92
C PHE A 22 -2.15 15.05 7.68
N LEU A 23 -2.04 15.15 9.01
CA LEU A 23 -1.65 14.03 9.88
C LEU A 23 -2.69 12.91 9.91
N LYS A 24 -4.00 13.23 9.80
CA LYS A 24 -5.06 12.21 9.75
C LYS A 24 -5.15 11.51 8.40
N TYR A 25 -5.03 12.25 7.29
CA TYR A 25 -5.46 11.79 5.97
C TYR A 25 -4.32 11.58 4.96
N LYS A 26 -3.11 12.10 5.16
CA LYS A 26 -2.08 12.10 4.10
C LYS A 26 -0.77 11.37 4.38
N ALA A 27 -0.41 11.05 5.62
CA ALA A 27 0.89 10.41 5.88
C ALA A 27 0.74 8.90 6.07
N ILE A 28 0.70 8.15 4.98
CA ILE A 28 1.22 6.77 5.00
C ILE A 28 2.72 6.91 4.88
N SER A 29 3.44 6.46 5.91
CA SER A 29 4.90 6.51 5.88
C SER A 29 5.42 5.57 4.78
N PRO A 30 6.59 5.89 4.19
CA PRO A 30 7.32 4.90 3.41
C PRO A 30 7.43 3.60 4.23
N PRO A 31 7.31 2.43 3.60
CA PRO A 31 7.35 1.15 4.30
C PRO A 31 8.68 0.98 5.05
N THR A 32 8.58 0.77 6.36
CA THR A 32 9.74 0.56 7.26
C THR A 32 9.75 -0.85 7.83
N ALA A 33 10.82 -1.21 8.56
CA ALA A 33 10.93 -2.48 9.30
C ALA A 33 9.70 -2.85 10.14
N LEU A 34 8.93 -1.85 10.58
CA LEU A 34 7.70 -2.04 11.36
C LEU A 34 6.65 -2.90 10.67
N ILE A 35 6.58 -2.91 9.33
CA ILE A 35 5.58 -3.71 8.61
C ILE A 35 5.74 -5.21 8.88
N ILE A 36 6.97 -5.66 9.13
CA ILE A 36 7.30 -7.08 9.30
C ILE A 36 6.63 -7.64 10.56
N LYS A 37 6.48 -6.81 11.60
CA LYS A 37 5.97 -7.24 12.92
C LYS A 37 4.55 -7.80 12.85
N ASN A 38 3.69 -7.21 12.00
CA ASN A 38 2.30 -7.61 11.82
C ASN A 38 1.95 -7.82 10.35
N ALA A 39 2.91 -8.33 9.57
CA ALA A 39 2.79 -8.49 8.13
C ALA A 39 1.61 -9.39 7.77
N LYS A 40 0.72 -8.87 6.92
CA LYS A 40 -0.23 -9.67 6.15
C LYS A 40 -0.02 -9.46 4.67
N TYR A 41 -0.47 -10.44 3.92
CA TYR A 41 -0.32 -10.51 2.48
C TYR A 41 -1.69 -10.55 1.82
N THR A 42 -1.86 -9.76 0.78
CA THR A 42 -3.08 -9.68 -0.02
C THR A 42 -2.73 -9.58 -1.50
N VAL A 43 -3.75 -9.44 -2.34
CA VAL A 43 -3.62 -9.30 -3.78
C VAL A 43 -3.66 -7.83 -4.16
N GLY A 44 -2.60 -7.34 -4.81
CA GLY A 44 -2.57 -6.07 -5.50
C GLY A 44 -2.79 -6.25 -6.99
N GLU A 45 -3.66 -5.44 -7.59
CA GLU A 45 -3.87 -5.38 -9.04
C GLU A 45 -3.28 -4.11 -9.60
N VAL A 46 -2.42 -4.26 -10.61
CA VAL A 46 -1.77 -3.14 -11.30
C VAL A 46 -2.78 -2.47 -12.22
N THR A 47 -3.05 -1.19 -11.95
CA THR A 47 -4.09 -0.40 -12.62
C THR A 47 -3.55 0.61 -13.61
N SER A 48 -2.24 0.68 -13.79
CA SER A 48 -1.63 1.45 -14.88
C SER A 48 -0.38 0.80 -15.48
N ALA A 49 -0.12 1.14 -16.75
CA ALA A 49 1.17 0.88 -17.38
C ALA A 49 2.25 1.75 -16.73
N TYR A 50 3.53 1.37 -16.91
CA TYR A 50 4.64 2.13 -16.37
C TYR A 50 4.62 3.57 -16.92
N TYR A 51 4.55 4.56 -16.04
CA TYR A 51 4.70 5.96 -16.41
C TYR A 51 6.04 6.49 -15.89
N GLY A 52 6.74 7.25 -16.72
CA GLY A 52 8.02 7.88 -16.40
C GLY A 52 8.06 9.38 -16.70
N ASP A 53 6.90 10.00 -16.90
CA ASP A 53 6.82 11.42 -17.22
C ASP A 53 6.88 12.31 -15.96
N ARG A 54 7.18 13.60 -16.16
CA ARG A 54 7.34 14.57 -15.06
C ARG A 54 6.06 14.79 -14.24
N ALA A 55 4.89 14.39 -14.75
CA ALA A 55 3.61 14.67 -14.12
C ALA A 55 3.15 13.55 -13.18
N HIS A 56 3.54 12.30 -13.44
CA HIS A 56 2.98 11.13 -12.73
C HIS A 56 3.96 10.42 -11.79
N GLY A 57 5.23 10.82 -11.75
CA GLY A 57 6.26 10.07 -11.01
C GLY A 57 6.60 8.76 -11.71
N LYS A 58 7.79 8.20 -11.42
CA LYS A 58 8.21 6.93 -12.01
C LYS A 58 7.55 5.76 -11.29
N GLY A 59 6.84 4.92 -12.03
CA GLY A 59 6.32 3.66 -11.53
C GLY A 59 4.94 3.30 -12.07
N ASN A 60 4.27 2.42 -11.34
CA ASN A 60 2.95 1.91 -11.66
C ASN A 60 1.97 2.20 -10.51
N ASP A 61 0.73 2.46 -10.88
CA ASP A 61 -0.37 2.49 -9.94
C ASP A 61 -0.91 1.08 -9.74
N PHE A 62 -1.31 0.80 -8.51
CA PHE A 62 -1.96 -0.44 -8.16
C PHE A 62 -3.04 -0.20 -7.11
N THR A 63 -3.96 -1.17 -7.02
CA THR A 63 -5.00 -1.17 -6.01
C THR A 63 -5.03 -2.48 -5.26
N PHE A 64 -5.33 -2.44 -3.97
CA PHE A 64 -5.49 -3.62 -3.14
C PHE A 64 -6.53 -3.37 -2.06
N SER A 65 -7.11 -4.43 -1.52
CA SER A 65 -8.00 -4.35 -0.37
C SER A 65 -7.25 -4.72 0.90
N TYR A 66 -7.52 -4.00 1.98
CA TYR A 66 -7.07 -4.34 3.32
C TYR A 66 -8.23 -4.16 4.30
N LYS A 67 -8.31 -5.03 5.32
CA LYS A 67 -9.29 -4.97 6.43
C LYS A 67 -10.74 -4.73 5.96
N GLU A 68 -11.50 -5.80 5.77
CA GLU A 68 -12.95 -5.73 5.49
C GLU A 68 -13.27 -4.91 4.22
N GLY A 69 -12.54 -5.16 3.13
CA GLY A 69 -12.86 -4.54 1.84
C GLY A 69 -12.39 -3.09 1.64
N VAL A 70 -11.61 -2.48 2.55
CA VAL A 70 -11.12 -1.10 2.32
C VAL A 70 -10.11 -1.08 1.18
N ILE A 71 -10.48 -0.43 0.08
CA ILE A 71 -9.64 -0.33 -1.12
C ILE A 71 -8.63 0.81 -0.97
N ARG A 72 -7.36 0.53 -1.27
CA ARG A 72 -6.28 1.51 -1.40
C ARG A 72 -5.84 1.64 -2.84
N LYS A 73 -5.52 2.87 -3.22
CA LYS A 73 -4.77 3.20 -4.44
C LYS A 73 -3.37 3.62 -4.02
N ALA A 74 -2.38 3.08 -4.71
CA ALA A 74 -0.99 3.22 -4.38
C ALA A 74 -0.15 3.33 -5.65
N HIS A 75 1.07 3.83 -5.49
CA HIS A 75 2.04 3.98 -6.58
C HIS A 75 3.39 3.44 -6.12
N GLN A 76 4.04 2.63 -6.95
CA GLN A 76 5.37 2.08 -6.67
C GLN A 76 6.15 1.87 -7.97
N ASP A 77 7.44 2.14 -7.95
CA ASP A 77 8.37 1.80 -9.03
C ASP A 77 8.68 0.28 -9.01
N GLY A 78 8.84 -0.31 -10.18
CA GLY A 78 9.09 -1.75 -10.34
C GLY A 78 8.68 -2.27 -11.72
N GLU A 79 9.03 -3.53 -12.01
CA GLU A 79 8.75 -4.18 -13.30
C GLU A 79 7.35 -4.81 -13.33
N PHE A 80 6.31 -3.97 -13.20
CA PHE A 80 4.93 -4.43 -13.15
C PHE A 80 4.26 -4.50 -14.52
N ILE A 81 3.45 -5.53 -14.73
CA ILE A 81 2.63 -5.70 -15.93
C ILE A 81 1.20 -5.25 -15.64
N TYR A 82 0.69 -4.32 -16.46
CA TYR A 82 -0.68 -3.82 -16.37
C TYR A 82 -1.72 -4.95 -16.36
N GLY A 83 -2.67 -4.90 -15.42
CA GLY A 83 -3.75 -5.88 -15.25
C GLY A 83 -3.33 -7.18 -14.53
N ARG A 84 -2.04 -7.39 -14.28
CA ARG A 84 -1.56 -8.54 -13.50
C ARG A 84 -1.68 -8.28 -12.00
N LYS A 85 -1.70 -9.39 -11.26
CA LYS A 85 -1.88 -9.43 -9.82
C LYS A 85 -0.58 -9.83 -9.15
N TYR A 86 -0.17 -9.07 -8.16
CA TYR A 86 1.05 -9.31 -7.40
C TYR A 86 0.74 -9.40 -5.91
N LEU A 87 1.65 -10.00 -5.16
CA LEU A 87 1.55 -10.07 -3.72
C LEU A 87 1.79 -8.66 -3.13
N VAL A 88 0.90 -8.23 -2.24
CA VAL A 88 1.06 -6.98 -1.47
C VAL A 88 1.24 -7.32 -0.02
N VAL A 89 2.31 -6.82 0.59
CA VAL A 89 2.52 -6.88 2.04
C VAL A 89 2.08 -5.56 2.68
N TYR A 90 1.47 -5.65 3.85
CA TYR A 90 1.06 -4.48 4.63
C TYR A 90 1.07 -4.79 6.14
N ASP A 91 1.18 -3.74 6.95
CA ASP A 91 0.97 -3.87 8.40
C ASP A 91 -0.53 -3.97 8.70
N SER A 92 -0.94 -5.15 9.18
CA SER A 92 -2.35 -5.44 9.47
C SER A 92 -2.91 -4.74 10.71
N VAL A 93 -2.06 -4.24 11.60
CA VAL A 93 -2.44 -3.49 12.80
C VAL A 93 -2.46 -1.99 12.52
N ASN A 94 -1.47 -1.49 11.78
CA ASN A 94 -1.37 -0.07 11.45
C ASN A 94 -0.87 0.15 10.02
N ILE A 95 -1.81 0.30 9.07
CA ILE A 95 -1.52 0.55 7.64
C ILE A 95 -0.65 1.79 7.38
N ARG A 96 -0.56 2.72 8.35
CA ARG A 96 0.32 3.90 8.23
C ARG A 96 1.81 3.55 8.29
N ASN A 97 2.17 2.37 8.79
CA ASN A 97 3.52 1.83 8.74
C ASN A 97 3.95 1.46 7.30
N GLY A 98 3.01 1.49 6.37
CA GLY A 98 3.25 1.32 4.94
C GLY A 98 2.76 -0.02 4.40
N TYR A 99 2.94 -0.16 3.10
CA TYR A 99 2.67 -1.35 2.31
C TYR A 99 3.62 -1.40 1.12
N LEU A 100 3.80 -2.58 0.53
CA LEU A 100 4.64 -2.82 -0.64
C LEU A 100 3.95 -3.80 -1.57
N ILE A 101 3.97 -3.53 -2.88
CA ILE A 101 3.67 -4.53 -3.90
C ILE A 101 4.98 -5.17 -4.33
N LEU A 102 4.99 -6.50 -4.45
CA LEU A 102 6.21 -7.28 -4.64
C LEU A 102 6.34 -7.69 -6.11
N ASP A 103 7.31 -7.13 -6.83
CA ASP A 103 7.41 -7.21 -8.30
C ASP A 103 7.82 -8.60 -8.80
N LYS A 104 8.57 -9.38 -8.01
CA LYS A 104 8.91 -10.77 -8.39
C LYS A 104 7.81 -11.76 -8.09
N PHE A 105 6.79 -11.35 -7.34
CA PHE A 105 5.70 -12.21 -6.89
C PHE A 105 4.41 -11.93 -7.67
N ASP A 106 4.46 -12.14 -9.00
CA ASP A 106 3.25 -12.24 -9.83
C ASP A 106 2.48 -13.51 -9.46
N ILE A 107 1.27 -13.32 -8.94
CA ILE A 107 0.40 -14.39 -8.44
C ILE A 107 -0.83 -14.57 -9.34
N THR A 108 -0.90 -13.92 -10.50
CA THR A 108 -2.06 -13.95 -11.41
C THR A 108 -2.49 -15.37 -11.73
N ASP A 109 -1.55 -16.21 -12.19
CA ASP A 109 -1.85 -17.58 -12.60
C ASP A 109 -2.08 -18.49 -11.39
N SER A 110 -1.42 -18.20 -10.27
CA SER A 110 -1.64 -18.87 -8.99
C SER A 110 -3.07 -18.63 -8.47
N LEU A 111 -3.58 -17.40 -8.53
CA LEU A 111 -4.95 -17.10 -8.12
C LEU A 111 -5.97 -17.92 -8.93
N ASN A 112 -5.77 -18.01 -10.25
CA ASN A 112 -6.62 -18.82 -11.13
C ASN A 112 -6.54 -20.32 -10.78
N LYS A 113 -5.33 -20.85 -10.60
CA LYS A 113 -5.09 -22.26 -10.28
C LYS A 113 -5.72 -22.70 -8.96
N TYR A 114 -5.73 -21.81 -7.96
CA TYR A 114 -6.26 -22.09 -6.63
C TYR A 114 -7.69 -21.58 -6.43
N HIS A 115 -8.37 -21.17 -7.51
CA HIS A 115 -9.76 -20.70 -7.49
C HIS A 115 -10.00 -19.53 -6.52
N ILE A 116 -9.04 -18.62 -6.43
CA ILE A 116 -9.12 -17.41 -5.59
C ILE A 116 -9.64 -16.28 -6.48
N TYR A 117 -10.88 -15.90 -6.23
CA TYR A 117 -11.59 -14.90 -7.02
C TYR A 117 -11.87 -13.65 -6.19
N LYS A 118 -12.14 -12.55 -6.89
CA LYS A 118 -12.62 -11.32 -6.28
C LYS A 118 -13.98 -11.55 -5.64
N ASN A 119 -14.21 -10.86 -4.53
CA ASN A 119 -15.53 -10.61 -4.00
C ASN A 119 -15.95 -9.22 -4.47
N TYR A 120 -16.96 -9.13 -5.33
CA TYR A 120 -17.27 -7.92 -6.10
C TYR A 120 -16.04 -7.44 -6.90
N ASP A 121 -15.53 -6.23 -6.63
CA ASP A 121 -14.45 -5.60 -7.42
C ASP A 121 -13.03 -5.86 -6.87
N HIS A 122 -12.88 -6.52 -5.72
CA HIS A 122 -11.61 -6.65 -5.02
C HIS A 122 -11.39 -8.03 -4.39
N TYR A 123 -10.14 -8.35 -4.06
CA TYR A 123 -9.79 -9.55 -3.30
C TYR A 123 -9.88 -9.25 -1.80
N ASP A 124 -10.88 -9.81 -1.12
CA ASP A 124 -11.04 -9.67 0.32
C ASP A 124 -10.29 -10.79 1.06
N VAL A 125 -8.96 -10.75 0.97
CA VAL A 125 -8.05 -11.75 1.56
C VAL A 125 -6.95 -11.06 2.36
N GLY A 126 -6.44 -11.75 3.38
CA GLY A 126 -5.38 -11.24 4.25
C GLY A 126 -4.64 -12.39 4.91
N TRP A 127 -3.71 -12.98 4.19
CA TRP A 127 -2.96 -14.16 4.60
C TRP A 127 -1.80 -13.80 5.53
N SER A 128 -1.50 -14.68 6.49
CA SER A 128 -0.14 -14.74 7.05
C SER A 128 0.81 -15.29 5.99
N LEU A 129 2.13 -15.09 6.15
CA LEU A 129 3.14 -15.69 5.26
C LEU A 129 2.98 -17.22 5.14
N SER A 130 2.62 -17.88 6.24
CA SER A 130 2.37 -19.32 6.29
C SER A 130 1.04 -19.74 5.66
N GLY A 131 0.07 -18.82 5.58
CA GLY A 131 -1.29 -19.07 5.10
C GLY A 131 -1.49 -18.71 3.62
N ILE A 132 -0.44 -18.33 2.89
CA ILE A 132 -0.52 -18.12 1.46
C ILE A 132 -0.85 -19.45 0.77
N PRO A 133 -1.94 -19.54 -0.02
CA PRO A 133 -2.48 -20.81 -0.49
C PRO A 133 -1.73 -21.43 -1.68
N PHE A 134 -0.82 -20.70 -2.31
CA PHE A 134 -0.04 -21.15 -3.47
C PHE A 134 1.43 -21.37 -3.13
N LYS A 135 2.12 -22.14 -3.98
CA LYS A 135 3.56 -22.40 -3.82
C LYS A 135 4.36 -21.14 -4.14
N CYS A 136 4.93 -20.54 -3.11
CA CYS A 136 5.93 -19.49 -3.20
C CYS A 136 6.95 -19.70 -2.08
N ASP A 137 8.22 -19.38 -2.35
CA ASP A 137 9.28 -19.50 -1.36
C ASP A 137 9.14 -18.35 -0.35
N LYS A 138 8.95 -18.73 0.92
CA LYS A 138 8.74 -17.77 2.01
C LYS A 138 10.01 -16.97 2.30
N SER A 139 11.18 -17.58 2.11
CA SER A 139 12.47 -16.92 2.31
C SER A 139 12.70 -15.85 1.25
N ASP A 140 12.33 -16.13 -0.01
CA ASP A 140 12.37 -15.14 -1.09
C ASP A 140 11.44 -13.97 -0.81
N ILE A 141 10.21 -14.23 -0.31
CA ILE A 141 9.26 -13.17 0.06
C ILE A 141 9.86 -12.29 1.14
N GLU A 142 10.38 -12.88 2.22
CA GLU A 142 11.00 -12.12 3.31
C GLU A 142 12.20 -11.30 2.84
N GLN A 143 13.01 -11.86 1.93
CA GLN A 143 14.17 -11.19 1.38
C GLN A 143 13.75 -9.99 0.52
N GLU A 144 12.77 -10.15 -0.37
CA GLU A 144 12.27 -9.06 -1.20
C GLU A 144 11.64 -7.96 -0.37
N VAL A 145 10.85 -8.32 0.65
CA VAL A 145 10.30 -7.36 1.60
C VAL A 145 11.45 -6.56 2.21
N LYS A 146 12.45 -7.21 2.82
CA LYS A 146 13.58 -6.54 3.48
C LYS A 146 14.38 -5.62 2.54
N MET A 147 14.54 -6.00 1.26
CA MET A 147 15.27 -5.18 0.27
C MET A 147 14.58 -3.84 -0.02
N HIS A 148 13.25 -3.78 0.10
CA HIS A 148 12.46 -2.60 -0.24
C HIS A 148 12.10 -1.73 0.97
N LEU A 149 12.49 -2.14 2.18
CA LEU A 149 12.29 -1.33 3.38
C LEU A 149 13.37 -0.28 3.52
N ARG A 150 12.95 0.93 3.90
CA ARG A 150 13.92 1.94 4.35
C ARG A 150 14.48 1.53 5.72
N SER A 151 15.78 1.74 5.90
CA SER A 151 16.39 1.78 7.24
C SER A 151 15.74 2.90 8.05
N GLU A 152 15.39 2.61 9.30
CA GLU A 152 14.84 3.59 10.26
C GLU A 152 15.78 4.78 10.50
#